data_AF-A0AAV4HGX0-F1
#
_entry.id   AF-A0AAV4HGX0-F1
#
_cell.length_a   1.000
_cell.length_b   1.000
_cell.length_c   1.000
_cell.angle_alpha   90.00
_cell.angle_beta   90.00
_cell.angle_gamma   90.00
#
_symmetry.space_group_name_H-M   'P 1'
#
loop_
_entity.id
_entity.type
_entity.pdbx_description
1 polymer ?
#
loop_
_entity_poly.entity_id
_entity_poly.type
_entity_poly.pdbx_seq_one_letter_code
_entity_poly.pdbx_strand_id
1 'polypeptide(L)'
;MLGFGLGEALSWQKDRRNDFVTFGVSPQTAQKVVTKLVQCAGEKELSGYVFCQRKDDDDVRFAVAFPDNGWYKFQIFALPEKDPAENLPNVYNYLVEVTGNFLPATPFVKTYTKFYQDFCYLEEPLYINPNSDDLDDIKFKVTVPKAVKVAVHAVDEWFHLEKKGSKWEGSAALARFKSSGAKITLNANYDKDSNSYSVLLEYNI
;
A
#
# COMPACT_ATOMS: atom_id res chain seq x y z
N MET A 1 3.59 -8.78 29.33
CA MET A 1 4.73 -9.19 28.48
C MET A 1 4.17 -9.35 27.07
N LEU A 2 4.23 -8.29 26.24
CA LEU A 2 3.72 -8.31 24.87
C LEU A 2 4.76 -9.04 24.01
N GLY A 3 4.53 -10.32 23.75
CA GLY A 3 5.43 -11.15 22.96
C GLY A 3 5.27 -10.85 21.47
N PHE A 4 6.12 -10.00 20.91
CA PHE A 4 6.45 -10.09 19.49
C PHE A 4 7.30 -11.35 19.31
N GLY A 5 6.73 -12.40 18.74
CA GLY A 5 7.50 -13.58 18.33
C GLY A 5 8.50 -13.15 17.27
N LEU A 6 9.79 -13.44 17.50
CA LEU A 6 10.90 -13.21 16.57
C LEU A 6 10.73 -14.11 15.33
N GLY A 7 9.87 -13.68 14.41
CA GLY A 7 9.77 -14.19 13.04
C GLY A 7 10.00 -13.04 12.07
N GLU A 8 11.13 -12.34 12.18
CA GLU A 8 11.51 -11.33 11.20
C GLU A 8 12.03 -12.03 9.96
N ALA A 9 11.27 -11.95 8.87
CA ALA A 9 11.77 -12.29 7.55
C ALA A 9 12.04 -10.99 6.79
N LEU A 10 13.27 -10.50 6.90
CA LEU A 10 13.79 -9.46 6.00
C LEU A 10 14.10 -10.10 4.65
N SER A 11 13.23 -9.90 3.67
CA SER A 11 13.48 -10.32 2.30
C SER A 11 13.84 -9.12 1.44
N TRP A 12 15.04 -9.11 0.87
CA TRP A 12 15.36 -8.18 -0.21
C TRP A 12 14.73 -8.66 -1.51
N GLN A 13 13.60 -8.08 -1.90
CA GLN A 13 13.08 -8.23 -3.26
C GLN A 13 13.56 -7.05 -4.11
N LYS A 14 14.66 -7.25 -4.83
CA LYS A 14 15.03 -6.36 -5.93
C LYS A 14 14.18 -6.71 -7.14
N ASP A 15 13.04 -6.06 -7.32
CA ASP A 15 12.36 -6.08 -8.62
C ASP A 15 13.16 -5.20 -9.58
N ARG A 16 13.55 -5.73 -10.74
CA ARG A 16 14.41 -5.02 -11.71
C ARG A 16 13.76 -3.76 -12.32
N ARG A 17 12.50 -3.49 -11.98
CA ARG A 17 11.75 -2.30 -12.39
C ARG A 17 11.39 -1.36 -11.24
N ASN A 18 11.45 -1.82 -9.99
CA ASN A 18 10.94 -1.10 -8.82
C ASN A 18 11.92 -1.22 -7.63
N ASP A 19 12.58 -0.13 -7.27
CA ASP A 19 13.57 -0.12 -6.18
C ASP A 19 12.91 0.14 -4.81
N PHE A 20 12.22 -0.87 -4.27
CA PHE A 20 11.74 -0.86 -2.90
C PHE A 20 12.21 -2.08 -2.12
N VAL A 21 12.33 -1.92 -0.81
CA VAL A 21 12.65 -3.00 0.13
C VAL A 21 11.37 -3.48 0.79
N THR A 22 11.22 -4.79 0.93
CA THR A 22 10.10 -5.39 1.65
C THR A 22 10.49 -5.82 3.06
N PHE A 23 9.69 -5.41 4.04
CA PHE A 23 9.80 -5.86 5.42
C PHE A 23 8.57 -6.71 5.74
N GLY A 24 8.77 -7.93 6.23
CA GLY A 24 7.71 -8.81 6.70
C GLY A 24 7.76 -8.97 8.21
N VAL A 25 6.62 -8.79 8.86
CA VAL A 25 6.45 -9.08 10.29
C VAL A 25 5.31 -10.06 10.43
N SER A 26 5.54 -11.14 11.18
CA SER A 26 4.53 -12.14 11.48
C SER A 26 4.05 -12.08 12.93
N PRO A 27 3.08 -11.20 13.26
CA PRO A 27 2.55 -11.11 14.62
C PRO A 27 1.66 -12.32 14.94
N GLN A 28 1.46 -12.61 16.22
CA GLN A 28 0.57 -13.71 16.64
C GLN A 28 -0.93 -13.37 16.51
N THR A 29 -1.27 -12.09 16.35
CA THR A 29 -2.63 -11.56 16.28
C THR A 29 -2.64 -10.31 15.41
N ALA A 30 -3.81 -9.96 14.86
CA ALA A 30 -3.98 -8.72 14.09
C ALA A 30 -3.46 -7.50 14.86
N GLN A 31 -2.73 -6.62 14.17
CA GLN A 31 -2.14 -5.42 14.74
C GLN A 31 -2.70 -4.13 14.11
N LYS A 32 -2.93 -3.11 14.94
CA LYS A 32 -2.90 -1.70 14.50
C LYS A 32 -1.45 -1.35 14.18
N VAL A 33 -1.21 -0.69 13.06
CA VAL A 33 0.14 -0.35 12.62
C VAL A 33 0.18 1.07 12.09
N VAL A 34 1.20 1.81 12.51
CA VAL A 34 1.56 3.13 11.96
C VAL A 34 3.05 3.10 11.65
N THR A 35 3.42 3.68 10.52
CA THR A 35 4.82 3.73 10.08
C THR A 35 5.29 5.16 9.93
N LYS A 36 6.58 5.38 10.15
CA LYS A 36 7.24 6.65 9.86
C LYS A 36 8.51 6.40 9.07
N LEU A 37 8.64 7.03 7.90
CA LEU A 37 9.88 7.08 7.13
C LEU A 37 10.41 8.51 7.13
N VAL A 38 11.64 8.70 7.59
CA VAL A 38 12.27 10.02 7.68
C VAL A 38 13.62 9.96 6.97
N GLN A 39 13.85 10.88 6.02
CA GLN A 39 15.18 11.13 5.49
C GLN A 39 15.98 11.89 6.55
N CYS A 40 17.12 11.34 6.97
CA CYS A 40 17.92 11.91 8.06
C CYS A 40 18.46 13.29 7.69
N ALA A 41 18.87 13.47 6.43
CA ALA A 41 19.23 14.78 5.91
C ALA A 41 17.96 15.65 5.82
N GLY A 42 17.92 16.73 6.61
CA GLY A 42 16.80 17.68 6.61
C GLY A 42 15.53 17.20 7.33
N GLU A 43 15.55 16.01 7.95
CA GLU A 43 14.44 15.45 8.75
C GLU A 43 13.09 15.41 8.03
N LYS A 44 13.11 15.20 6.71
CA LYS A 44 11.90 15.17 5.89
C LYS A 44 11.14 13.85 6.07
N GLU A 45 9.87 13.94 6.42
CA GLU A 45 8.96 12.79 6.48
C GLU A 45 8.45 12.41 5.08
N LEU A 46 8.44 11.11 4.79
CA LEU A 46 8.18 10.54 3.46
C LEU A 46 7.07 9.48 3.53
N SER A 47 5.91 9.84 4.06
CA SER A 47 4.79 8.91 4.26
C SER A 47 4.30 8.22 2.99
N GLY A 48 4.33 8.89 1.84
CA GLY A 48 3.96 8.30 0.54
C GLY A 48 4.94 7.25 0.00
N TYR A 49 6.07 7.03 0.66
CA TYR A 49 7.10 6.06 0.27
C TYR A 49 7.08 4.80 1.13
N VAL A 50 6.02 4.61 1.92
CA VAL A 50 5.75 3.37 2.65
C VAL A 50 4.37 2.88 2.26
N PHE A 51 4.29 1.64 1.77
CA PHE A 51 3.04 0.94 1.53
C PHE A 51 2.90 -0.20 2.53
N CYS A 52 1.84 -0.15 3.33
CA CYS A 52 1.53 -1.16 4.35
C CYS A 52 0.30 -1.96 3.91
N GLN A 53 0.41 -3.28 3.94
CA GLN A 53 -0.71 -4.17 3.69
C GLN A 53 -0.60 -5.44 4.53
N ARG A 54 -1.73 -6.12 4.74
CA ARG A 54 -1.77 -7.41 5.42
C ARG A 54 -2.77 -8.33 4.75
N LYS A 55 -2.43 -9.61 4.65
CA LYS A 55 -3.29 -10.61 3.99
C LYS A 55 -4.17 -11.37 5.00
N ASP A 56 -3.71 -11.45 6.23
CA ASP A 56 -4.30 -12.18 7.35
C ASP A 56 -3.88 -11.51 8.67
N ASP A 57 -4.17 -12.17 9.79
CA ASP A 57 -3.89 -11.67 11.13
C ASP A 57 -2.39 -11.72 11.48
N ASP A 58 -1.60 -12.50 10.74
CA ASP A 58 -0.22 -12.88 11.04
C ASP A 58 0.81 -12.59 9.92
N ASP A 59 0.44 -11.83 8.89
CA ASP A 59 1.35 -11.36 7.83
C ASP A 59 1.12 -9.86 7.57
N VAL A 60 1.97 -9.02 8.17
CA VAL A 60 2.04 -7.59 7.87
C VAL A 60 3.27 -7.32 7.02
N ARG A 61 3.06 -6.69 5.86
CA ARG A 61 4.12 -6.35 4.91
C ARG A 61 4.21 -4.87 4.67
N PHE A 62 5.45 -4.41 4.59
CA PHE A 62 5.80 -3.04 4.25
C PHE A 62 6.65 -3.04 2.99
N ALA A 63 6.24 -2.30 1.98
CA ALA A 63 7.14 -1.91 0.89
C ALA A 63 7.63 -0.49 1.19
N VAL A 64 8.96 -0.30 1.19
CA VAL A 64 9.60 0.98 1.49
C VAL A 64 10.46 1.38 0.32
N ALA A 65 10.14 2.52 -0.29
CA ALA A 65 10.89 3.08 -1.40
C ALA A 65 11.69 4.30 -0.95
N PHE A 66 12.73 4.65 -1.70
CA PHE A 66 13.65 5.72 -1.33
C PHE A 66 13.81 6.69 -2.52
N PRO A 67 13.39 7.95 -2.39
CA PRO A 67 13.44 8.89 -3.51
C PRO A 67 14.85 9.35 -3.87
N ASP A 68 15.77 9.33 -2.90
CA ASP A 68 17.12 9.89 -3.04
C ASP A 68 18.15 8.99 -2.33
N ASN A 69 19.43 9.28 -2.57
CA ASN A 69 20.52 8.69 -1.79
C ASN A 69 20.59 9.29 -0.39
N GLY A 70 21.13 8.52 0.54
CA GLY A 70 21.41 8.96 1.90
C GLY A 70 20.82 8.06 2.98
N TRP A 71 20.73 8.59 4.18
CA TRP A 71 20.32 7.85 5.37
C TRP A 71 18.84 8.05 5.68
N TYR A 72 18.13 6.97 6.00
CA TYR A 72 16.72 6.95 6.33
C TYR A 72 16.46 6.24 7.65
N LYS A 73 15.52 6.76 8.44
CA LYS A 73 14.94 6.08 9.61
C LYS A 73 13.57 5.55 9.23
N PHE A 74 13.39 4.24 9.24
CA PHE A 74 12.09 3.60 9.10
C PHE A 74 11.64 3.04 10.46
N GLN A 75 10.51 3.53 10.96
CA GLN A 75 10.01 3.22 12.29
C GLN A 75 8.64 2.58 12.17
N ILE A 76 8.41 1.51 12.92
CA ILE A 76 7.14 0.80 12.99
C ILE A 76 6.62 0.94 14.40
N PHE A 77 5.38 1.42 14.50
CA PHE A 77 4.62 1.49 15.74
C PHE A 77 3.46 0.51 15.61
N ALA A 78 3.29 -0.37 16.58
CA ALA A 78 2.30 -1.44 16.48
C ALA A 78 1.74 -1.86 17.83
N LEU A 79 0.47 -2.27 17.84
CA LEU A 79 -0.22 -2.78 19.01
C LEU A 79 -1.33 -3.78 18.56
N PRO A 80 -1.68 -4.82 19.34
CA PRO A 80 -2.79 -5.70 18.99
C PRO A 80 -4.10 -4.95 18.74
N GLU A 81 -4.88 -5.30 17.73
CA GLU A 81 -6.08 -4.52 17.37
C GLU A 81 -7.10 -4.38 18.50
N LYS A 82 -7.22 -5.44 19.31
CA LYS A 82 -8.16 -5.50 20.43
C LYS A 82 -7.66 -4.81 21.70
N ASP A 83 -6.41 -4.35 21.72
CA ASP A 83 -5.88 -3.65 22.87
C ASP A 83 -6.42 -2.20 22.87
N PRO A 84 -6.93 -1.74 24.04
CA PRO A 84 -7.65 -0.48 24.16
C PRO A 84 -6.73 0.74 24.13
N ALA A 85 -5.41 0.58 24.18
CA ALA A 85 -4.48 1.70 24.12
C ALA A 85 -4.66 2.51 22.82
N GLU A 86 -4.66 3.83 22.95
CA GLU A 86 -4.73 4.75 21.81
C GLU A 86 -3.34 4.98 21.18
N ASN A 87 -2.29 4.90 21.99
CA ASN A 87 -0.92 5.14 21.55
C ASN A 87 -0.24 3.84 21.14
N LEU A 88 0.30 3.81 19.92
CA LEU A 88 1.08 2.68 19.43
C LEU A 88 2.53 2.81 19.95
N PRO A 89 3.08 1.81 20.68
CA PRO A 89 4.48 1.81 21.05
C PRO A 89 5.36 1.64 19.81
N ASN A 90 6.57 2.21 19.85
CA ASN A 90 7.59 1.97 18.85
C ASN A 90 8.16 0.56 19.04
N VAL A 91 7.98 -0.31 18.03
CA VAL A 91 8.36 -1.73 18.10
C VAL A 91 9.59 -2.05 17.27
N TYR A 92 9.82 -1.35 16.15
CA TYR A 92 10.97 -1.55 15.29
C TYR A 92 11.53 -0.22 14.78
N ASN A 93 12.86 -0.13 14.72
CA ASN A 93 13.58 1.00 14.13
C ASN A 93 14.67 0.47 13.22
N TYR A 94 14.59 0.83 11.95
CA TYR A 94 15.59 0.51 10.94
C TYR A 94 16.33 1.80 10.55
N LEU A 95 17.65 1.70 10.45
CA LEU A 95 18.48 2.70 9.82
C LEU A 95 18.93 2.15 8.47
N VAL A 96 18.54 2.81 7.39
CA VAL A 96 18.81 2.36 6.01
C VAL A 96 19.73 3.36 5.34
N GLU A 97 20.82 2.88 4.75
CA GLU A 97 21.69 3.67 3.89
C GLU A 97 21.41 3.34 2.42
N VAL A 98 21.10 4.36 1.63
CA VAL A 98 20.91 4.25 0.18
C VAL A 98 22.13 4.87 -0.51
N THR A 99 22.97 4.02 -1.10
CA THR A 99 24.28 4.40 -1.66
C THR A 99 24.33 4.42 -3.20
N GLY A 100 23.26 4.03 -3.89
CA GLY A 100 23.23 3.91 -5.35
C GLY A 100 22.13 4.75 -5.99
N ASN A 101 22.41 5.31 -7.18
CA ASN A 101 21.47 6.11 -7.96
C ASN A 101 20.31 5.25 -8.47
N PHE A 102 19.25 5.17 -7.67
CA PHE A 102 17.96 4.68 -8.13
C PHE A 102 17.19 5.87 -8.70
N LEU A 103 16.59 5.70 -9.90
CA LEU A 103 15.67 6.71 -10.44
C LEU A 103 14.60 6.98 -9.36
N PRO A 104 14.21 8.25 -9.13
CA PRO A 104 13.45 8.59 -7.95
C PRO A 104 12.19 7.74 -7.88
N ALA A 105 12.01 7.07 -6.75
CA ALA A 105 10.84 6.24 -6.54
C ALA A 105 9.56 7.06 -6.73
N THR A 106 8.57 6.50 -7.42
CA THR A 106 7.23 7.08 -7.43
C THR A 106 6.55 6.74 -6.10
N PRO A 107 5.87 7.70 -5.44
CA PRO A 107 5.10 7.40 -4.23
C PRO A 107 4.10 6.27 -4.47
N PHE A 108 3.94 5.41 -3.46
CA PHE A 108 2.95 4.35 -3.50
C PHE A 108 1.53 4.91 -3.52
N VAL A 109 0.61 4.05 -3.91
CA VAL A 109 -0.83 4.26 -3.75
C VAL A 109 -1.16 4.55 -2.29
N LYS A 110 -2.05 5.51 -2.08
CA LYS A 110 -2.56 5.82 -0.74
C LYS A 110 -3.59 4.78 -0.33
N THR A 111 -3.42 4.21 0.85
CA THR A 111 -4.35 3.25 1.46
C THR A 111 -5.31 3.94 2.42
N TYR A 112 -6.59 3.61 2.34
CA TYR A 112 -7.57 3.97 3.37
C TYR A 112 -7.66 2.88 4.44
N THR A 113 -8.08 3.26 5.66
CA THR A 113 -8.15 2.37 6.82
C THR A 113 -8.89 1.06 6.53
N LYS A 114 -9.95 1.12 5.72
CA LYS A 114 -10.75 -0.06 5.36
C LYS A 114 -9.96 -1.10 4.56
N PHE A 115 -9.05 -0.68 3.68
CA PHE A 115 -8.20 -1.61 2.92
C PHE A 115 -7.38 -2.48 3.88
N TYR A 116 -6.76 -1.86 4.89
CA TYR A 116 -5.98 -2.57 5.89
C TYR A 116 -6.87 -3.42 6.83
N GLN A 117 -7.97 -2.85 7.34
CA GLN A 117 -8.88 -3.53 8.26
C GLN A 117 -9.54 -4.77 7.66
N ASP A 118 -9.91 -4.71 6.38
CA ASP A 118 -10.57 -5.83 5.69
C ASP A 118 -9.60 -6.86 5.11
N PHE A 119 -8.31 -6.78 5.46
CA PHE A 119 -7.26 -7.71 4.97
C PHE A 119 -7.18 -7.72 3.43
N CYS A 120 -7.31 -6.54 2.82
CA CYS A 120 -7.13 -6.42 1.39
C CYS A 120 -5.64 -6.52 1.03
N TYR A 121 -5.37 -7.06 -0.15
CA TYR A 121 -4.00 -7.26 -0.63
C TYR A 121 -3.88 -6.83 -2.08
N LEU A 122 -2.95 -5.93 -2.38
CA LEU A 122 -2.70 -5.39 -3.70
C LEU A 122 -1.47 -6.05 -4.31
N GLU A 123 -1.64 -6.66 -5.48
CA GLU A 123 -0.54 -7.19 -6.29
C GLU A 123 -0.03 -6.16 -7.29
N GLU A 124 -0.95 -5.47 -7.99
CA GLU A 124 -0.60 -4.39 -8.91
C GLU A 124 -1.80 -3.45 -9.16
N PRO A 125 -1.54 -2.17 -9.48
CA PRO A 125 -0.22 -1.51 -9.44
C PRO A 125 0.05 -0.93 -8.04
N LEU A 126 1.28 -1.04 -7.52
CA LEU A 126 1.61 -0.43 -6.21
C LEU A 126 1.73 1.10 -6.28
N TYR A 127 1.96 1.64 -7.47
CA TYR A 127 2.00 3.05 -7.80
C TYR A 127 1.67 3.21 -9.28
N ILE A 128 1.27 4.41 -9.69
CA ILE A 128 1.16 4.76 -11.12
C ILE A 128 2.12 5.93 -11.34
N ASN A 129 3.01 5.79 -12.33
CA ASN A 129 3.89 6.90 -12.70
C ASN A 129 3.08 7.92 -13.52
N PRO A 130 2.80 9.13 -12.99
CA PRO A 130 2.01 10.15 -13.70
C PRO A 130 2.69 10.58 -15.00
N ASN A 131 4.01 10.44 -15.09
CA ASN A 131 4.78 10.81 -16.28
C ASN A 131 4.88 9.67 -17.30
N SER A 132 4.29 8.49 -17.03
CA SER A 132 4.22 7.40 -18.02
C SER A 132 3.40 7.83 -19.23
N ASP A 133 3.84 7.42 -20.42
CA ASP A 133 3.04 7.51 -21.64
C ASP A 133 2.17 6.27 -21.84
N ASP A 134 2.43 5.19 -21.09
CA ASP A 134 1.64 3.97 -21.07
C ASP A 134 0.65 4.01 -19.91
N LEU A 135 -0.48 4.70 -20.13
CA LEU A 135 -1.59 4.82 -19.19
C LEU A 135 -2.92 4.30 -19.78
N ASP A 136 -2.90 3.72 -20.99
CA ASP A 136 -4.12 3.28 -21.69
C ASP A 136 -4.63 1.90 -21.26
N ASP A 137 -3.80 1.10 -20.57
CA ASP A 137 -4.16 -0.25 -20.09
C ASP A 137 -3.51 -0.56 -18.72
N ILE A 138 -3.83 0.24 -17.69
CA ILE A 138 -3.29 -0.01 -16.36
C ILE A 138 -3.99 -1.21 -15.73
N LYS A 139 -3.21 -2.26 -15.44
CA LYS A 139 -3.71 -3.51 -14.85
C LYS A 139 -3.86 -3.39 -13.34
N PHE A 140 -5.00 -3.85 -12.86
CA PHE A 140 -5.32 -3.95 -11.44
C PHE A 140 -5.50 -5.40 -11.05
N LYS A 141 -4.85 -5.79 -9.95
CA LYS A 141 -4.98 -7.11 -9.34
C LYS A 141 -4.96 -7.00 -7.84
N VAL A 142 -6.09 -7.33 -7.22
CA VAL A 142 -6.33 -7.07 -5.81
C VAL A 142 -7.19 -8.16 -5.19
N THR A 143 -6.89 -8.55 -3.96
CA THR A 143 -7.78 -9.37 -3.12
C THR A 143 -8.58 -8.43 -2.23
N VAL A 144 -9.91 -8.53 -2.31
CA VAL A 144 -10.84 -7.78 -1.45
C VAL A 144 -11.83 -8.77 -0.85
N PRO A 145 -11.60 -9.22 0.40
CA PRO A 145 -12.47 -10.19 1.05
C PRO A 145 -13.92 -9.69 1.14
N LYS A 146 -14.89 -10.59 0.95
CA LYS A 146 -16.34 -10.31 1.07
C LYS A 146 -16.93 -9.28 0.09
N ALA A 147 -16.13 -8.62 -0.75
CA ALA A 147 -16.65 -7.73 -1.77
C ALA A 147 -17.54 -8.50 -2.77
N VAL A 148 -18.58 -7.81 -3.24
CA VAL A 148 -19.49 -8.28 -4.29
C VAL A 148 -19.24 -7.57 -5.62
N LYS A 149 -18.67 -6.36 -5.58
CA LYS A 149 -18.18 -5.62 -6.76
C LYS A 149 -16.91 -4.86 -6.36
N VAL A 150 -15.95 -4.80 -7.28
CA VAL A 150 -14.75 -3.96 -7.16
C VAL A 150 -14.60 -3.19 -8.45
N ALA A 151 -14.20 -1.92 -8.36
CA ALA A 151 -14.03 -1.07 -9.53
C ALA A 151 -12.99 0.01 -9.30
N VAL A 152 -12.31 0.39 -10.38
CA VAL A 152 -11.55 1.63 -10.44
C VAL A 152 -12.52 2.74 -10.87
N HIS A 153 -12.46 3.88 -10.19
CA HIS A 153 -13.26 5.05 -10.48
C HIS A 153 -12.35 6.23 -10.80
N ALA A 154 -12.62 6.88 -11.93
CA ALA A 154 -11.90 8.04 -12.42
C ALA A 154 -12.91 9.09 -12.90
N VAL A 155 -13.04 10.19 -12.16
CA VAL A 155 -14.01 11.26 -12.44
C VAL A 155 -15.46 10.72 -12.48
N ASP A 156 -15.99 10.40 -13.66
CA ASP A 156 -17.33 9.85 -13.87
C ASP A 156 -17.30 8.44 -14.49
N GLU A 157 -16.11 7.88 -14.73
CA GLU A 157 -15.93 6.57 -15.36
C GLU A 157 -15.66 5.48 -14.31
N TRP A 158 -16.38 4.35 -14.45
CA TRP A 158 -16.25 3.16 -13.62
C TRP A 158 -15.70 2.00 -14.45
N PHE A 159 -14.54 1.48 -14.06
CA PHE A 159 -13.91 0.31 -14.65
C PHE A 159 -14.07 -0.87 -13.68
N HIS A 160 -15.09 -1.70 -13.89
CA HIS A 160 -15.37 -2.85 -13.04
C HIS A 160 -14.32 -3.95 -13.22
N LEU A 161 -13.82 -4.48 -12.11
CA LEU A 161 -12.93 -5.63 -12.11
C LEU A 161 -13.73 -6.93 -12.07
N GLU A 162 -13.21 -7.96 -12.71
CA GLU A 162 -13.78 -9.29 -12.71
C GLU A 162 -13.21 -10.14 -11.58
N LYS A 163 -14.08 -10.92 -10.93
CA LYS A 163 -13.66 -11.85 -9.88
C LYS A 163 -13.09 -13.12 -10.50
N LYS A 164 -11.81 -13.40 -10.25
CA LYS A 164 -11.10 -14.63 -10.65
C LYS A 164 -10.55 -15.33 -9.41
N GLY A 165 -11.27 -16.37 -8.96
CA GLY A 165 -10.96 -17.05 -7.70
C GLY A 165 -11.09 -16.11 -6.50
N SER A 166 -10.02 -15.93 -5.75
CA SER A 166 -9.96 -15.00 -4.62
C SER A 166 -9.63 -13.55 -5.01
N LYS A 167 -9.28 -13.30 -6.28
CA LYS A 167 -8.76 -12.02 -6.75
C LYS A 167 -9.78 -11.29 -7.63
N TRP A 168 -9.62 -9.98 -7.70
CA TRP A 168 -10.30 -9.08 -8.63
C TRP A 168 -9.26 -8.59 -9.62
N GLU A 169 -9.55 -8.75 -10.91
CA GLU A 169 -8.64 -8.42 -12.01
C GLU A 169 -9.35 -7.62 -13.09
N GLY A 170 -8.65 -6.68 -13.71
CA GLY A 170 -9.13 -5.90 -14.83
C GLY A 170 -8.15 -4.78 -15.16
N SER A 171 -8.52 -3.92 -16.10
CA SER A 171 -7.70 -2.76 -16.45
C SER A 171 -8.53 -1.50 -16.62
N ALA A 172 -7.85 -0.36 -16.54
CA ALA A 172 -8.44 0.95 -16.74
C ALA A 172 -7.57 1.78 -17.71
N ALA A 173 -8.23 2.42 -18.66
CA ALA A 173 -7.61 3.37 -19.58
C ALA A 173 -7.62 4.76 -18.91
N LEU A 174 -6.47 5.14 -18.37
CA LEU A 174 -6.31 6.31 -17.51
C LEU A 174 -5.61 7.49 -18.21
N ALA A 175 -5.07 7.31 -19.43
CA ALA A 175 -4.28 8.34 -20.11
C ALA A 175 -5.00 9.69 -20.25
N ARG A 176 -6.32 9.68 -20.50
CA ARG A 176 -7.12 10.91 -20.64
C ARG A 176 -7.27 11.71 -19.34
N PHE A 177 -6.95 11.12 -18.20
CA PHE A 177 -7.03 11.79 -16.90
C PHE A 177 -5.67 12.31 -16.43
N LYS A 178 -4.58 12.04 -17.17
CA LYS A 178 -3.24 12.59 -16.91
C LYS A 178 -3.29 14.11 -16.83
N SER A 179 -2.64 14.69 -15.82
CA SER A 179 -2.57 16.15 -15.60
C SER A 179 -3.90 16.87 -15.33
N SER A 180 -5.02 16.14 -15.22
CA SER A 180 -6.32 16.74 -14.87
C SER A 180 -6.46 17.03 -13.38
N GLY A 181 -5.55 16.48 -12.55
CA GLY A 181 -5.69 16.46 -11.09
C GLY A 181 -6.77 15.49 -10.60
N ALA A 182 -7.30 14.64 -11.48
CA ALA A 182 -8.30 13.64 -11.13
C ALA A 182 -7.75 12.63 -10.11
N LYS A 183 -8.56 12.34 -9.10
CA LYS A 183 -8.31 11.27 -8.14
C LYS A 183 -8.79 9.96 -8.71
N ILE A 184 -7.89 9.00 -8.84
CA ILE A 184 -8.22 7.66 -9.30
C ILE A 184 -8.35 6.78 -8.06
N THR A 185 -9.52 6.17 -7.87
CA THR A 185 -9.78 5.38 -6.66
C THR A 185 -10.11 3.94 -6.97
N LEU A 186 -9.62 3.00 -6.16
CA LEU A 186 -10.11 1.64 -6.15
C LEU A 186 -11.18 1.51 -5.07
N ASN A 187 -12.34 1.00 -5.47
CA ASN A 187 -13.54 0.99 -4.68
C ASN A 187 -14.10 -0.42 -4.55
N ALA A 188 -14.67 -0.73 -3.39
CA ALA A 188 -15.34 -2.00 -3.15
C ALA A 188 -16.74 -1.79 -2.58
N ASN A 189 -17.66 -2.60 -3.09
CA ASN A 189 -19.00 -2.73 -2.57
C ASN A 189 -19.14 -4.12 -1.92
N TYR A 190 -19.79 -4.16 -0.76
CA TYR A 190 -19.93 -5.34 0.09
C TYR A 190 -21.38 -5.82 0.21
N ASP A 191 -22.32 -5.14 -0.46
CA ASP A 191 -23.75 -5.39 -0.35
C ASP A 191 -24.39 -5.39 -1.74
N LYS A 192 -24.97 -6.54 -2.12
CA LYS A 192 -25.53 -6.76 -3.46
C LYS A 192 -26.70 -5.84 -3.77
N ASP A 193 -27.41 -5.38 -2.74
CA ASP A 193 -28.62 -4.59 -2.86
C ASP A 193 -28.34 -3.08 -2.73
N SER A 194 -27.08 -2.72 -2.47
CA SER A 194 -26.64 -1.34 -2.30
C SER A 194 -25.77 -0.88 -3.48
N ASN A 195 -25.85 0.42 -3.79
CA ASN A 195 -24.92 1.09 -4.70
C ASN A 195 -23.82 1.87 -3.96
N SER A 196 -23.68 1.66 -2.64
CA SER A 196 -22.62 2.29 -1.85
C SER A 196 -21.29 1.59 -2.06
N TYR A 197 -20.24 2.37 -2.29
CA TYR A 197 -18.87 1.88 -2.39
C TYR A 197 -18.02 2.51 -1.29
N SER A 198 -17.11 1.72 -0.74
CA SER A 198 -16.04 2.22 0.10
C SER A 198 -14.78 2.42 -0.73
N VAL A 199 -14.14 3.57 -0.57
CA VAL A 199 -12.82 3.85 -1.15
C VAL A 199 -11.78 3.03 -0.37
N LEU A 200 -10.98 2.26 -1.10
CA LEU A 200 -9.91 1.44 -0.53
C LEU A 200 -8.53 2.05 -0.81
N LEU A 201 -8.32 2.50 -2.04
CA LEU A 201 -7.05 3.04 -2.52
C LEU A 201 -7.27 4.33 -3.32
N GLU A 202 -6.28 5.22 -3.31
CA GLU A 202 -6.25 6.46 -4.11
C GLU A 202 -4.87 6.62 -4.79
N TYR A 203 -4.88 6.80 -6.10
CA TYR A 203 -3.71 7.08 -6.93
C TYR A 203 -3.76 8.53 -7.42
N ASN A 204 -2.57 9.10 -7.59
CA ASN A 204 -2.38 10.39 -8.26
C ASN A 204 -1.76 10.13 -9.64
N ILE A 205 -2.33 10.71 -10.68
CA ILE A 205 -1.85 10.62 -12.08
C ILE A 205 -1.81 11.99 -12.75
#